data_AF-A0A6I3UZQ4-F1
#
_entry.id   AF-A0A6I3UZQ4-F1
#
_cell.length_a   1.000
_cell.length_b   1.000
_cell.length_c   1.000
_cell.angle_alpha   90.00
_cell.angle_beta   90.00
_cell.angle_gamma   90.00
#
_symmetry.space_group_name_H-M   'P 1'
#
loop_
_entity.id
_entity.type
_entity.pdbx_description
1 polymer ?
#
loop_
_entity_poly.entity_id
_entity_poly.type
_entity_poly.pdbx_seq_one_letter_code
_entity_poly.pdbx_strand_id
1 'polypeptide(L)'
;MTNNQLATQTKRNITTDPSLLTGADIKKYFDPQNLLTEKQVGQALALCKGRNLNPFANEVYIVAYTNRNGGKEYSLIVSKEAFLKRAAQCK
;
A
#
# COMPACT_ATOMS: atom_id res chain seq x y z
N MET A 1 -20.39 -8.95 36.83
CA MET A 1 -18.99 -9.19 36.43
C MET A 1 -18.87 -8.92 34.94
N THR A 2 -18.26 -7.81 34.55
CA THR A 2 -18.04 -7.44 33.15
C THR A 2 -16.75 -8.08 32.66
N ASN A 3 -16.88 -9.10 31.80
CA ASN A 3 -15.74 -9.77 31.20
C ASN A 3 -15.07 -8.85 30.17
N ASN A 4 -13.95 -8.26 30.56
CA ASN A 4 -13.09 -7.49 29.67
C ASN A 4 -12.25 -8.47 28.85
N GLN A 5 -12.83 -8.99 27.75
CA GLN A 5 -12.08 -9.79 26.79
C GLN A 5 -11.18 -8.84 25.99
N LEU A 6 -9.93 -8.71 26.43
CA LEU A 6 -8.84 -8.18 25.63
C LEU A 6 -8.73 -9.06 24.38
N ALA A 7 -9.34 -8.60 23.28
CA ALA A 7 -9.24 -9.24 21.99
C ALA A 7 -7.76 -9.55 21.71
N THR A 8 -7.41 -10.82 21.60
CA THR A 8 -6.11 -11.29 21.11
C THR A 8 -5.99 -10.84 19.65
N GLN A 9 -5.62 -9.57 19.43
CA GLN A 9 -5.31 -9.06 18.10
C GLN A 9 -4.02 -9.72 17.66
N THR A 10 -4.14 -10.74 16.81
CA THR A 10 -3.03 -11.27 16.03
C THR A 10 -2.34 -10.10 15.35
N LYS A 11 -1.08 -9.82 15.74
CA LYS A 11 -0.32 -8.66 15.28
C LYS A 11 -0.13 -8.78 13.76
N ARG A 12 -0.92 -8.03 12.98
CA ARG A 12 -0.80 -8.00 11.51
C ARG A 12 0.57 -7.47 11.11
N ASN A 13 1.44 -8.32 10.56
CA ASN A 13 2.75 -7.88 10.07
C ASN A 13 2.67 -7.40 8.61
N ILE A 14 2.10 -6.20 8.42
CA ILE A 14 1.94 -5.56 7.11
C ILE A 14 3.27 -5.17 6.44
N THR A 15 4.39 -5.20 7.18
CA THR A 15 5.72 -4.83 6.65
C THR A 15 6.35 -5.93 5.82
N THR A 16 5.97 -7.19 6.06
CA THR A 16 6.53 -8.36 5.36
C THR A 16 5.51 -9.06 4.46
N ASP A 17 4.21 -8.88 4.72
CA ASP A 17 3.13 -9.49 3.93
C ASP A 17 2.18 -8.41 3.36
N PRO A 18 2.32 -8.06 2.06
CA PRO A 18 1.48 -7.04 1.42
C PRO A 18 0.02 -7.49 1.24
N SER A 19 -0.30 -8.78 1.35
CA SER A 19 -1.70 -9.27 1.28
C SER A 19 -2.54 -8.74 2.44
N LEU A 20 -1.89 -8.44 3.57
CA LEU A 20 -2.50 -7.88 4.76
C LEU A 20 -2.73 -6.37 4.70
N LEU A 21 -2.26 -5.66 3.66
CA LEU A 21 -2.49 -4.22 3.52
C LEU A 21 -3.99 -3.90 3.47
N THR A 22 -4.36 -2.74 4.01
CA THR A 22 -5.72 -2.20 3.91
C THR A 22 -5.69 -0.77 3.38
N GLY A 23 -6.84 -0.24 2.96
CA GLY A 23 -6.93 1.16 2.53
C GLY A 23 -6.53 2.13 3.65
N ALA A 24 -6.81 1.79 4.90
CA ALA A 24 -6.39 2.55 6.06
C ALA A 24 -4.85 2.57 6.22
N ASP A 25 -4.17 1.46 5.93
CA ASP A 25 -2.70 1.40 5.93
C ASP A 25 -2.12 2.27 4.81
N ILE A 26 -2.70 2.22 3.60
CA ILE A 26 -2.31 3.09 2.49
C ILE A 26 -2.42 4.56 2.88
N LYS A 27 -3.58 4.96 3.44
CA LYS A 27 -3.79 6.32 3.92
C LYS A 27 -2.77 6.73 4.99
N LYS A 28 -2.56 5.88 5.98
CA LYS A 28 -1.73 6.20 7.14
C LYS A 28 -0.25 6.33 6.79
N TYR A 29 0.28 5.42 5.97
CA TYR A 29 1.73 5.30 5.76
C TYR A 29 2.21 5.84 4.41
N PHE A 30 1.33 5.93 3.41
CA PHE A 30 1.71 6.27 2.03
C PHE A 30 0.92 7.44 1.43
N ASP A 31 -0.01 8.03 2.18
CA ASP A 31 -0.70 9.28 1.84
C ASP A 31 -0.84 10.21 3.07
N PRO A 32 0.27 10.62 3.71
CA PRO A 32 0.23 11.40 4.95
C PRO A 32 -0.41 12.78 4.78
N GLN A 33 -0.40 13.34 3.56
CA GLN A 33 -1.01 14.62 3.21
C GLN A 33 -2.49 14.50 2.84
N ASN A 34 -3.05 13.28 2.90
CA ASN A 34 -4.45 13.01 2.58
C ASN A 34 -4.85 13.54 1.18
N LEU A 35 -3.97 13.33 0.20
CA LEU A 35 -4.17 13.79 -1.18
C LEU A 35 -5.00 12.80 -2.00
N LEU A 36 -4.92 11.50 -1.70
CA LEU A 36 -5.65 10.48 -2.46
C LEU A 36 -7.14 10.52 -2.13
N THR A 37 -7.99 10.34 -3.14
CA THR A 37 -9.41 10.00 -2.91
C THR A 37 -9.55 8.55 -2.44
N GLU A 38 -10.68 8.19 -1.82
CA GLU A 38 -10.95 6.80 -1.44
C GLU A 38 -10.85 5.83 -2.63
N LYS A 39 -11.32 6.26 -3.80
CA LYS A 39 -11.18 5.51 -5.05
C LYS A 39 -9.72 5.26 -5.40
N GLN A 40 -8.87 6.29 -5.34
CA GLN A 40 -7.43 6.16 -5.65
C GLN A 40 -6.72 5.27 -4.63
N VAL A 41 -7.09 5.34 -3.34
CA VAL A 41 -6.59 4.41 -2.32
C VAL A 41 -6.97 2.97 -2.64
N GLY A 42 -8.24 2.72 -3.02
CA GLY A 42 -8.69 1.40 -3.42
C GLY A 42 -7.94 0.86 -4.63
N GLN A 43 -7.68 1.72 -5.63
CA GLN A 43 -6.88 1.36 -6.80
C GLN A 43 -5.43 1.03 -6.43
N ALA A 44 -4.76 1.87 -5.65
CA ALA A 44 -3.39 1.63 -5.19
C ALA A 44 -3.28 0.32 -4.40
N LEU A 45 -4.24 0.08 -3.48
CA LEU A 45 -4.31 -1.16 -2.71
C LEU A 45 -4.47 -2.40 -3.61
N ALA A 46 -5.40 -2.34 -4.57
CA ALA A 46 -5.65 -3.43 -5.50
C ALA A 46 -4.41 -3.74 -6.36
N LEU A 47 -3.68 -2.72 -6.80
CA LEU A 47 -2.43 -2.88 -7.54
C LEU A 47 -1.32 -3.52 -6.69
N CYS A 48 -1.15 -3.07 -5.45
CA CYS A 48 -0.15 -3.62 -4.53
C CYS A 48 -0.46 -5.10 -4.24
N LYS A 49 -1.70 -5.43 -3.89
CA LYS A 49 -2.10 -6.82 -3.61
C LYS A 49 -2.05 -7.71 -4.85
N GLY A 50 -2.65 -7.28 -5.95
CA GLY A 50 -2.76 -8.09 -7.16
C GLY A 50 -1.43 -8.40 -7.83
N ARG A 51 -0.39 -7.60 -7.56
CA ARG A 51 0.97 -7.82 -8.07
C ARG A 51 1.95 -8.30 -7.00
N ASN A 52 1.48 -8.52 -5.78
CA ASN A 52 2.32 -8.86 -4.63
C ASN A 52 3.50 -7.88 -4.45
N LEU A 53 3.21 -6.58 -4.55
CA LEU A 53 4.20 -5.51 -4.38
C LEU A 53 4.09 -4.94 -2.96
N ASN A 54 5.20 -4.92 -2.24
CA ASN A 54 5.27 -4.40 -0.89
C ASN A 54 5.88 -2.98 -0.83
N PRO A 55 5.08 -1.94 -0.50
CA PRO A 55 5.58 -0.58 -0.39
C PRO A 55 6.52 -0.36 0.80
N PHE A 56 6.45 -1.19 1.86
CA PHE A 56 7.41 -1.12 2.98
C PHE A 56 8.78 -1.71 2.62
N ALA A 57 8.83 -2.60 1.64
CA ALA A 57 10.07 -3.22 1.17
C ALA A 57 10.69 -2.47 -0.02
N ASN A 58 10.24 -1.23 -0.30
CA ASN A 58 10.65 -0.43 -1.45
C ASN A 58 10.37 -1.10 -2.81
N GLU A 59 9.49 -2.10 -2.87
CA GLU A 59 9.14 -2.77 -4.12
C GLU A 59 8.27 -1.87 -5.01
N VAL A 60 7.47 -0.99 -4.40
CA VAL A 60 6.60 -0.02 -5.05
C VAL A 60 6.49 1.27 -4.24
N TYR A 61 6.38 2.41 -4.93
CA TYR A 61 6.17 3.72 -4.34
C TYR A 61 4.81 4.28 -4.78
N ILE A 62 4.04 4.79 -3.83
CA ILE A 62 2.78 5.49 -4.06
C ILE A 62 3.07 6.98 -3.88
N VAL A 63 3.07 7.72 -4.98
CA VAL A 63 3.42 9.14 -4.98
C VAL A 63 2.19 9.95 -5.33
N ALA A 64 1.55 10.52 -4.31
CA ALA A 64 0.43 11.45 -4.49
C ALA A 64 0.96 12.89 -4.62
N TYR A 65 0.42 13.65 -5.56
CA TYR A 65 0.86 15.02 -5.82
C TYR A 65 -0.29 15.89 -6.34
N THR A 66 -0.13 17.21 -6.18
CA THR A 66 -1.02 18.20 -6.78
C THR A 66 -0.42 18.63 -8.12
N ASN A 67 -1.20 18.52 -9.19
CA ASN A 67 -0.79 18.95 -10.52
C ASN A 67 -0.81 20.49 -10.62
N ARG A 68 -0.31 21.04 -11.75
CA ARG A 68 -0.24 22.48 -12.00
C ARG A 68 -1.59 23.21 -11.85
N ASN A 69 -2.69 22.51 -12.06
CA ASN A 69 -4.05 23.05 -12.05
C ASN A 69 -4.74 22.87 -10.68
N GLY A 70 -4.03 22.41 -9.65
CA GLY A 70 -4.61 22.15 -8.33
C GLY A 70 -5.35 20.81 -8.21
N GLY A 71 -5.36 19.99 -9.27
CA GLY A 71 -5.93 18.65 -9.25
C GLY A 71 -5.03 17.66 -8.50
N LYS A 72 -5.63 16.73 -7.75
CA LYS A 72 -4.88 15.71 -7.01
C LYS A 72 -4.73 14.43 -7.85
N GLU A 73 -3.51 14.03 -8.09
CA GLU A 73 -3.15 12.85 -8.88
C GLU A 73 -2.20 11.93 -8.10
N TYR A 74 -1.98 10.72 -8.63
CA TYR A 74 -0.96 9.85 -8.08
C TYR A 74 -0.29 9.00 -9.15
N SER A 75 0.96 8.63 -8.88
CA SER A 75 1.73 7.68 -9.65
C SER A 75 2.08 6.47 -8.79
N LEU A 76 2.04 5.28 -9.39
CA LEU A 76 2.49 4.04 -8.79
C LEU A 76 3.77 3.60 -9.49
N ILE A 77 4.90 3.69 -8.78
CA ILE A 77 6.23 3.49 -9.36
C ILE A 77 6.80 2.19 -8.84
N VAL A 78 7.06 1.23 -9.72
CA VAL A 78 7.63 -0.08 -9.35
C VAL A 78 9.15 0.01 -9.37
N SER A 79 9.81 -0.54 -8.34
CA SER A 79 11.28 -0.58 -8.28
C SER A 79 11.88 -1.55 -9.29
N LYS A 80 13.11 -1.26 -9.72
CA LYS A 80 13.89 -2.14 -10.59
C LYS A 80 14.05 -3.54 -9.99
N GLU A 81 14.29 -3.64 -8.69
CA GLU A 81 14.51 -4.93 -8.02
C GLU A 81 13.23 -5.78 -8.00
N ALA A 82 12.08 -5.19 -7.69
CA ALA A 82 10.79 -5.87 -7.75
C ALA A 82 10.48 -6.38 -9.17
N PHE A 83 10.78 -5.57 -10.18
CA PHE A 83 10.62 -5.96 -11.58
C PHE A 83 11.52 -7.14 -11.96
N LEU A 84 12.82 -7.09 -11.61
CA LEU A 84 13.77 -8.16 -11.93
C LEU A 84 13.47 -9.46 -11.18
N LYS A 85 13.10 -9.38 -9.90
CA LYS A 85 12.67 -10.55 -9.09
C LYS A 85 11.50 -11.27 -9.74
N ARG A 86 10.51 -10.53 -10.25
CA ARG A 86 9.38 -11.09 -10.99
C ARG A 86 9.82 -11.75 -12.30
N ALA A 87 10.68 -11.09 -13.07
CA ALA A 87 11.20 -11.62 -14.32
C ALA A 87 11.98 -12.93 -14.11
N ALA A 88 12.74 -13.05 -13.01
CA ALA A 88 13.46 -14.26 -12.65
C ALA A 88 12.54 -15.43 -12.27
N GLN A 89 11.32 -15.16 -11.76
CA GLN A 89 10.32 -16.17 -11.39
C GLN A 89 9.51 -16.71 -12.58
N CYS A 90 9.57 -16.07 -13.75
CA CYS A 90 8.89 -16.53 -14.96
C CYS A 90 9.71 -17.53 -15.79
N LYS A 91 10.68 -18.21 -15.18
CA LYS A 91 11.48 -19.30 -15.77
C LYS A 91 11.01 -20.62 -15.20
#